data_AF-X0X106-F1
#
_entry.id   AF-X0X106-F1
#
_cell.length_a   1.000
_cell.length_b   1.000
_cell.length_c   1.000
_cell.angle_alpha   90.00
_cell.angle_beta   90.00
_cell.angle_gamma   90.00
#
_symmetry.space_group_name_H-M   'P 1'
#
loop_
_entity.id
_entity.type
_entity.pdbx_description
1 polymer ?
#
loop_
_entity_poly.entity_id
_entity_poly.type
_entity_poly.pdbx_seq_one_letter_code
_entity_poly.pdbx_strand_id
1 'polypeptide(L)'
;MIIRLKVNGFKNLMDVDVRFGPFTCVAGVNAVGKSNLFDAIRFLSALANRPLIEAALSVRAEGGSASDLRSLFHRVGNHYTERMSFEVEMIVPAKAVDDLGQTGEASITILRYSLELGYRQENRNTTSLGALEILKEELSHIKKGDAGKHLLFPHSRNRWRDMVVVGARRSPYFISTEGHGEARVIKLHQDRSKG
;
A
#
# COMPACT_ATOMS: atom_id res chain seq x y z
N MET A 1 8.10 9.31 -3.54
CA MET A 1 8.94 9.02 -2.35
C MET A 1 8.04 8.46 -1.26
N ILE A 2 8.29 7.24 -0.79
CA ILE A 2 7.63 6.70 0.41
C ILE A 2 8.24 7.39 1.65
N ILE A 3 7.41 7.81 2.60
CA ILE A 3 7.82 8.46 3.85
C ILE A 3 7.42 7.65 5.09
N ARG A 4 6.46 6.73 4.96
CA ARG A 4 6.08 5.76 5.99
C ARG A 4 5.53 4.50 5.34
N LEU A 5 5.81 3.35 5.95
CA LEU A 5 5.18 2.08 5.66
C LEU A 5 4.78 1.42 6.99
N LYS A 6 3.49 1.24 7.22
CA LYS A 6 2.96 0.39 8.28
C LYS A 6 2.48 -0.93 7.68
N VAL A 7 2.87 -2.06 8.25
CA VAL A 7 2.49 -3.40 7.80
C VAL A 7 2.10 -4.25 8.99
N ASN A 8 1.00 -4.99 8.84
CA ASN A 8 0.59 -6.00 9.81
C ASN A 8 0.10 -7.26 9.11
N GLY A 9 0.52 -8.43 9.59
CA GLY A 9 0.02 -9.72 9.08
C GLY A 9 0.63 -10.17 7.75
N PHE A 10 1.64 -9.49 7.20
CA PHE A 10 2.33 -9.90 5.97
C PHE A 10 3.61 -10.68 6.26
N LYS A 11 3.64 -11.97 5.92
CA LYS A 11 4.76 -12.88 6.21
C LYS A 11 5.15 -12.82 7.70
N ASN A 12 6.36 -12.38 8.04
CA ASN A 12 6.76 -12.21 9.43
C ASN A 12 6.64 -10.76 9.95
N LEU A 13 6.04 -9.84 9.18
CA LEU A 13 5.84 -8.44 9.59
C LEU A 13 4.56 -8.31 10.40
N MET A 14 4.70 -8.15 11.71
CA MET A 14 3.61 -7.92 12.66
C MET A 14 3.80 -6.55 13.31
N ASP A 15 2.78 -5.69 13.18
CA ASP A 15 2.76 -4.29 13.65
C ASP A 15 4.06 -3.51 13.38
N VAL A 16 4.59 -3.64 12.16
CA VAL A 16 5.80 -2.94 11.73
C VAL A 16 5.42 -1.54 11.27
N ASP A 17 6.06 -0.50 11.82
CA ASP A 17 5.88 0.90 11.41
C ASP A 17 7.25 1.54 11.12
N VAL A 18 7.56 1.73 9.85
CA VAL A 18 8.84 2.26 9.39
C VAL A 18 8.64 3.64 8.81
N ARG A 19 9.45 4.60 9.26
CA ARG A 19 9.56 5.95 8.71
C ARG A 19 10.78 6.03 7.80
N PHE A 20 10.62 6.64 6.63
CA PHE A 20 11.68 6.78 5.64
C PHE A 20 12.18 8.22 5.58
N GLY A 21 13.50 8.36 5.48
CA GLY A 21 14.16 9.61 5.15
C GLY A 21 14.64 9.65 3.70
N PRO A 22 15.32 10.75 3.29
CA PRO A 22 15.95 10.85 1.96
C PRO A 22 16.95 9.73 1.68
N PHE A 23 17.54 9.19 2.75
CA PHE A 23 18.35 7.99 2.75
C PHE A 23 17.91 7.11 3.92
N THR A 24 17.67 5.83 3.65
CA THR A 24 17.25 4.85 4.68
C THR A 24 18.08 3.59 4.50
N CYS A 25 18.81 3.19 5.54
CA CYS A 25 19.57 1.94 5.58
C CYS A 25 18.80 0.90 6.41
N VAL A 26 18.55 -0.27 5.83
CA VAL A 26 17.87 -1.39 6.51
C VAL A 26 18.90 -2.51 6.76
N ALA A 27 19.32 -2.66 8.02
CA ALA A 27 20.32 -3.63 8.45
C ALA A 27 19.80 -4.52 9.59
N GLY A 28 20.41 -5.69 9.77
CA GLY A 28 20.02 -6.66 10.81
C GLY A 28 20.33 -8.10 10.39
N VAL A 29 20.19 -9.05 11.31
CA VAL A 29 20.53 -10.46 11.07
C VAL A 29 19.58 -11.13 10.06
N ASN A 30 19.95 -12.29 9.53
CA ASN A 30 19.11 -13.01 8.58
C ASN A 30 17.75 -13.39 9.18
N ALA A 31 16.74 -13.52 8.32
CA ALA A 31 15.37 -13.91 8.68
C ALA A 31 14.58 -12.97 9.63
N VAL A 32 15.11 -11.81 10.04
CA VAL A 32 14.37 -10.83 10.88
C VAL A 32 13.28 -10.04 10.14
N GLY A 33 13.04 -10.33 8.85
CA GLY A 33 12.01 -9.65 8.06
C GLY A 33 12.50 -8.52 7.15
N LYS A 34 13.82 -8.27 7.06
CA LYS A 34 14.38 -7.25 6.14
C LYS A 34 13.92 -7.46 4.69
N SER A 35 14.09 -8.67 4.15
CA SER A 35 13.64 -8.99 2.79
C SER A 35 12.11 -8.89 2.66
N ASN A 36 11.36 -9.27 3.71
CA ASN A 36 9.91 -9.17 3.70
C ASN A 36 9.42 -7.71 3.72
N LEU A 37 10.15 -6.77 4.33
CA LEU A 37 9.88 -5.34 4.22
C LEU A 37 9.97 -4.87 2.76
N PHE A 38 11.00 -5.30 2.04
CA PHE A 38 11.13 -5.00 0.61
C PHE A 38 10.10 -5.74 -0.23
N ASP A 39 9.71 -6.95 0.14
CA ASP A 39 8.62 -7.67 -0.54
C ASP A 39 7.27 -6.96 -0.34
N ALA A 40 7.01 -6.35 0.81
CA ALA A 40 5.82 -5.53 1.01
C ALA A 40 5.81 -4.31 0.07
N ILE A 41 6.94 -3.63 -0.10
CA ILE A 41 7.08 -2.52 -1.05
C ILE A 41 6.90 -3.01 -2.49
N ARG A 42 7.53 -4.14 -2.86
CA ARG A 42 7.38 -4.76 -4.18
C ARG A 42 5.94 -5.17 -4.46
N PHE A 43 5.25 -5.71 -3.46
CA PHE A 43 3.86 -6.12 -3.58
C PHE A 43 2.96 -4.93 -3.90
N LEU A 44 3.08 -3.85 -3.12
CA LEU A 44 2.34 -2.60 -3.36
C LEU A 44 2.69 -1.98 -4.73
N SER A 45 3.96 -2.04 -5.13
CA SER A 45 4.36 -1.59 -6.47
C SER A 45 3.79 -2.46 -7.58
N ALA A 46 3.66 -3.77 -7.37
CA ALA A 46 3.08 -4.69 -8.35
C ALA A 46 1.57 -4.48 -8.49
N LEU A 47 0.87 -4.20 -7.38
CA LEU A 47 -0.57 -3.89 -7.38
C LEU A 47 -0.93 -2.67 -8.21
N ALA A 48 -0.01 -1.73 -8.40
CA ALA A 48 -0.26 -0.57 -9.25
C ALA A 48 -0.46 -0.93 -10.73
N ASN A 49 0.14 -2.04 -11.19
CA ASN A 49 0.25 -2.39 -12.61
C ASN A 49 -0.24 -3.81 -12.93
N ARG A 50 -0.70 -4.58 -11.94
CA ARG A 50 -1.05 -6.00 -12.10
C ARG A 50 -2.29 -6.35 -11.30
N PRO A 51 -3.10 -7.31 -11.77
CA PRO A 51 -4.17 -7.91 -10.96
C PRO A 51 -3.65 -8.42 -9.61
N LEU A 52 -4.51 -8.38 -8.59
CA LEU A 52 -4.19 -8.75 -7.20
C LEU A 52 -3.45 -10.10 -7.09
N ILE A 53 -3.95 -11.12 -7.79
CA ILE A 53 -3.38 -12.47 -7.75
C ILE A 53 -1.98 -12.50 -8.37
N GLU A 54 -1.76 -11.84 -9.51
CA GLU A 54 -0.45 -11.78 -10.16
C GLU A 54 0.57 -11.01 -9.32
N ALA A 55 0.15 -9.90 -8.71
CA ALA A 55 0.97 -9.13 -7.78
C ALA A 55 1.37 -10.00 -6.58
N ALA A 56 0.43 -10.75 -6.00
CA ALA A 56 0.66 -11.64 -4.88
C ALA A 56 1.64 -12.78 -5.21
N LEU A 57 1.49 -13.39 -6.40
CA LEU A 57 2.38 -14.44 -6.88
C LEU A 57 3.81 -13.93 -7.10
N SER A 58 3.99 -12.65 -7.46
CA SER A 58 5.31 -12.07 -7.73
C SER A 58 6.21 -11.87 -6.50
N VAL A 59 5.63 -11.86 -5.29
CA VAL A 59 6.34 -11.67 -4.02
C VAL A 59 6.36 -12.94 -3.17
N ARG A 60 5.96 -14.08 -3.74
CA ARG A 60 6.05 -15.39 -3.10
C ARG A 60 7.52 -15.76 -2.88
N ALA A 61 7.81 -16.40 -1.74
CA ALA A 61 9.13 -16.98 -1.52
C ALA A 61 9.39 -18.16 -2.48
N GLU A 62 10.63 -18.25 -2.96
CA GLU A 62 11.15 -19.40 -3.70
C GLU A 62 11.09 -20.64 -2.80
N GLY A 63 10.42 -21.71 -3.24
CA GLY A 63 10.35 -22.99 -2.51
C GLY A 63 8.95 -23.47 -2.10
N GLY A 64 7.90 -22.64 -2.23
CA GLY A 64 6.52 -23.10 -2.06
C GLY A 64 5.90 -23.62 -3.37
N SER A 65 5.08 -24.68 -3.29
CA SER A 65 4.15 -25.06 -4.35
C SER A 65 3.34 -23.83 -4.80
N ALA A 66 2.95 -23.77 -6.07
CA ALA A 66 2.16 -22.68 -6.64
C ALA A 66 0.83 -22.43 -5.88
N SER A 67 0.39 -23.38 -5.04
CA SER A 67 -0.93 -23.50 -4.45
C SER A 67 -1.25 -22.67 -3.18
N ASP A 68 -0.32 -21.90 -2.58
CA ASP A 68 -0.59 -21.30 -1.25
C ASP A 68 -0.38 -19.77 -1.17
N LEU A 69 -1.34 -18.99 -1.69
CA LEU A 69 -1.44 -17.53 -1.46
C LEU A 69 -1.53 -17.19 0.04
N ARG A 70 -1.98 -18.15 0.87
CA ARG A 70 -2.02 -18.02 2.32
C ARG A 70 -0.64 -17.82 2.93
N SER A 71 0.44 -18.25 2.25
CA SER A 71 1.83 -18.03 2.68
C SER A 71 2.24 -16.56 2.80
N LEU A 72 1.50 -15.65 2.18
CA LEU A 72 1.69 -14.21 2.38
C LEU A 72 1.17 -13.72 3.73
N PHE A 73 0.27 -14.46 4.36
CA PHE A 73 -0.27 -14.12 5.68
C PHE A 73 0.67 -14.64 6.77
N HIS A 74 0.75 -13.89 7.86
CA HIS A 74 1.51 -14.29 9.02
C HIS A 74 1.07 -15.64 9.57
N ARG A 75 2.05 -16.47 9.95
CA ARG A 75 1.84 -17.83 10.41
C ARG A 75 2.59 -18.12 11.71
N VAL A 76 1.88 -18.71 12.68
CA VAL A 76 2.42 -19.28 13.91
C VAL A 76 1.98 -20.74 14.00
N GLY A 77 2.94 -21.68 13.89
CA GLY A 77 2.62 -23.10 13.77
C GLY A 77 1.74 -23.35 12.53
N ASN A 78 0.54 -23.89 12.74
CA ASN A 78 -0.44 -24.14 11.66
C ASN A 78 -1.50 -23.04 11.54
N HIS A 79 -1.43 -21.98 12.36
CA HIS A 79 -2.39 -20.89 12.36
C HIS A 79 -1.89 -19.73 11.51
N TYR A 80 -2.72 -19.30 10.58
CA TYR A 80 -2.47 -18.10 9.78
C TYR A 80 -3.38 -16.98 10.26
N THR A 81 -2.90 -15.74 10.26
CA THR A 81 -3.78 -14.58 10.38
C THR A 81 -4.77 -14.55 9.21
N GLU A 82 -5.99 -14.11 9.49
CA GLU A 82 -7.04 -14.00 8.48
C GLU A 82 -6.88 -12.77 7.59
N ARG A 83 -6.12 -11.78 8.08
CA ARG A 83 -5.98 -10.46 7.47
C ARG A 83 -4.54 -9.98 7.46
N MET A 84 -4.21 -9.24 6.42
CA MET A 84 -3.00 -8.41 6.36
C MET A 84 -3.37 -6.98 5.97
N SER A 85 -2.61 -6.01 6.44
CA SER A 85 -2.83 -4.61 6.14
C SER A 85 -1.54 -3.85 5.86
N PHE A 86 -1.66 -2.86 5.00
CA PHE A 86 -0.60 -1.95 4.58
C PHE A 86 -1.11 -0.52 4.66
N GLU A 87 -0.33 0.38 5.25
CA GLU A 87 -0.52 1.83 5.16
C GLU A 87 0.76 2.45 4.63
N VAL A 88 0.66 3.21 3.54
CA VAL A 88 1.79 3.91 2.94
C VAL A 88 1.53 5.39 2.89
N GLU A 89 2.42 6.17 3.48
CA GLU A 89 2.45 7.62 3.27
C GLU A 89 3.53 7.92 2.23
N MET A 90 3.20 8.75 1.24
CA MET A 90 4.12 9.08 0.15
C MET A 90 3.95 10.49 -0.38
N ILE A 91 5.04 11.03 -0.91
CA ILE A 91 5.04 12.22 -1.78
C ILE A 91 5.06 11.75 -3.23
N VAL A 92 4.07 12.16 -4.02
CA VAL A 92 3.96 11.90 -5.47
C VAL A 92 4.41 13.14 -6.27
N PRO A 93 4.91 12.97 -7.50
CA PRO A 93 5.26 14.12 -8.34
C PRO A 93 4.00 14.93 -8.69
N ALA A 94 4.17 16.25 -8.84
CA ALA A 94 3.06 17.13 -9.25
C ALA A 94 2.60 16.88 -10.69
N LYS A 95 3.47 16.30 -11.53
CA LYS A 95 3.18 15.91 -12.90
C LYS A 95 3.56 14.45 -13.10
N ALA A 96 2.67 13.68 -13.71
CA ALA A 96 2.91 12.28 -14.05
C ALA A 96 2.32 11.98 -15.42
N VAL A 97 2.91 11.01 -16.12
CA VAL A 97 2.38 10.48 -17.38
C VAL A 97 1.70 9.16 -17.06
N ASP A 98 0.46 8.98 -17.51
CA ASP A 98 -0.27 7.72 -17.36
C ASP A 98 0.10 6.70 -18.44
N ASP A 99 -0.47 5.49 -18.35
CA ASP A 99 -0.20 4.39 -19.29
C ASP A 99 -0.66 4.68 -20.72
N LEU A 100 -1.47 5.72 -20.92
CA LEU A 100 -1.94 6.19 -22.23
C LEU A 100 -1.10 7.35 -22.78
N GLY A 101 -0.03 7.74 -22.08
CA GLY A 101 0.84 8.85 -22.46
C GLY A 101 0.28 10.23 -22.11
N GLN A 102 -0.83 10.32 -21.38
CA GLN A 102 -1.42 11.61 -21.00
C GLN A 102 -0.71 12.18 -19.76
N THR A 103 -0.42 13.47 -19.80
CA THR A 103 0.15 14.16 -18.63
C THR A 103 -0.97 14.62 -17.69
N GLY A 104 -0.97 14.06 -16.48
CA GLY A 104 -1.82 14.47 -15.37
C GLY A 104 -1.10 15.42 -14.40
N GLU A 105 -1.82 16.39 -13.85
CA GLU A 105 -1.33 17.25 -12.77
C GLU A 105 -2.03 16.92 -11.46
N ALA A 106 -1.25 16.52 -10.44
CA ALA A 106 -1.76 16.19 -9.13
C ALA A 106 -2.16 17.45 -8.35
N SER A 107 -3.41 17.51 -7.88
CA SER A 107 -3.89 18.62 -7.03
C SER A 107 -3.32 18.57 -5.61
N ILE A 108 -2.94 17.36 -5.17
CA ILE A 108 -2.32 17.09 -3.88
C ILE A 108 -1.16 16.11 -4.07
N THR A 109 -0.01 16.41 -3.49
CA THR A 109 1.20 15.60 -3.67
C THR A 109 1.60 14.78 -2.45
N ILE A 110 0.93 14.94 -1.30
CA ILE A 110 1.18 14.12 -0.10
C ILE A 110 -0.04 13.26 0.20
N LEU A 111 0.13 11.95 0.09
CA LEU A 111 -0.96 10.97 0.08
C LEU A 111 -0.74 9.89 1.13
N ARG A 112 -1.84 9.30 1.57
CA ARG A 112 -1.88 8.07 2.35
C ARG A 112 -2.70 7.02 1.61
N TYR A 113 -2.09 5.89 1.32
CA TYR A 113 -2.76 4.70 0.79
C TYR A 113 -2.92 3.68 1.91
N SER A 114 -4.10 3.06 2.01
CA SER A 114 -4.40 1.99 2.96
C SER A 114 -5.02 0.82 2.23
N LEU A 115 -4.50 -0.38 2.46
CA LEU A 115 -4.99 -1.63 1.89
C LEU A 115 -5.14 -2.67 2.99
N GLU A 116 -6.28 -3.34 3.05
CA GLU A 116 -6.52 -4.50 3.90
C GLU A 116 -6.96 -5.66 3.01
N LEU A 117 -6.31 -6.81 3.16
CA LEU A 117 -6.57 -8.01 2.39
C LEU A 117 -6.98 -9.15 3.33
N GLY A 118 -7.94 -9.94 2.88
CA GLY A 118 -8.40 -11.16 3.54
C GLY A 118 -8.08 -12.39 2.70
N TYR A 119 -7.98 -13.54 3.36
CA TYR A 119 -7.90 -14.83 2.68
C TYR A 119 -9.27 -15.51 2.70
N ARG A 120 -9.86 -15.74 1.53
CA ARG A 120 -11.10 -16.49 1.36
C ARG A 120 -10.77 -17.94 1.00
N GLN A 121 -11.15 -18.86 1.89
CA GLN A 121 -11.16 -20.29 1.58
C GLN A 121 -12.37 -20.59 0.70
N GLU A 122 -12.15 -21.04 -0.53
CA GLU A 122 -13.23 -21.59 -1.34
C GLU A 122 -13.62 -22.97 -0.80
N ASN A 123 -14.91 -23.21 -0.59
CA ASN A 123 -15.41 -24.49 -0.12
C ASN A 123 -15.24 -25.57 -1.19
N ARG A 124 -14.43 -26.60 -0.86
CA ARG A 124 -14.44 -27.99 -1.33
C ARG A 124 -14.94 -28.23 -2.77
N ASN A 125 -14.02 -28.30 -3.75
CA ASN A 125 -13.92 -29.39 -4.75
C ASN A 125 -13.05 -29.09 -5.98
N THR A 126 -12.25 -28.02 -5.99
CA THR A 126 -11.25 -27.81 -7.03
C THR A 126 -9.93 -27.39 -6.39
N THR A 127 -8.82 -27.71 -7.05
CA THR A 127 -7.45 -27.26 -6.76
C THR A 127 -7.30 -25.73 -6.94
N SER A 128 -8.21 -24.93 -6.37
CA SER A 128 -8.16 -23.48 -6.42
C SER A 128 -7.25 -22.95 -5.32
N LEU A 129 -6.52 -21.89 -5.64
CA LEU A 129 -5.41 -21.29 -4.88
C LEU A 129 -5.84 -20.64 -3.54
N GLY A 130 -7.10 -20.81 -3.13
CA GLY A 130 -7.83 -19.82 -2.33
C GLY A 130 -7.89 -18.47 -3.05
N ALA A 131 -8.75 -17.57 -2.58
CA ALA A 131 -8.86 -16.23 -3.17
C ALA A 131 -8.39 -15.17 -2.17
N LEU A 132 -7.56 -14.23 -2.64
CA LEU A 132 -7.33 -12.98 -1.93
C LEU A 132 -8.54 -12.08 -2.16
N GLU A 133 -9.05 -11.47 -1.09
CA GLU A 133 -10.11 -10.48 -1.18
C GLU A 133 -9.66 -9.13 -0.64
N ILE A 134 -10.06 -8.05 -1.32
CA ILE A 134 -9.85 -6.69 -0.83
C ILE A 134 -10.91 -6.41 0.23
N LEU A 135 -10.46 -6.24 1.47
CA LEU A 135 -11.30 -5.90 2.62
C LEU A 135 -11.48 -4.39 2.76
N LYS A 136 -10.43 -3.64 2.38
CA LYS A 136 -10.40 -2.19 2.42
C LYS A 136 -9.37 -1.69 1.44
N GLU A 137 -9.73 -0.68 0.66
CA GLU A 137 -8.82 0.13 -0.12
C GLU A 137 -9.20 1.60 0.00
N GLU A 138 -8.24 2.42 0.41
CA GLU A 138 -8.40 3.87 0.56
C GLU A 138 -7.16 4.60 0.06
N LEU A 139 -7.40 5.72 -0.63
CA LEU A 139 -6.37 6.68 -0.97
C LEU A 139 -6.87 8.05 -0.53
N SER A 140 -6.24 8.62 0.47
CA SER A 140 -6.58 9.94 1.03
C SER A 140 -5.39 10.88 0.92
N HIS A 141 -5.63 12.16 1.18
CA HIS A 141 -4.56 13.13 1.30
C HIS A 141 -4.16 13.36 2.75
N ILE A 142 -2.91 13.80 2.94
CA ILE A 142 -2.46 14.45 4.18
C ILE A 142 -2.63 15.95 3.99
N LYS A 143 -3.25 16.64 4.95
CA LYS A 143 -3.45 18.10 4.84
C LYS A 143 -2.10 18.79 4.75
N LYS A 144 -1.97 19.80 3.86
CA LYS A 144 -0.73 20.56 3.69
C LYS A 144 -0.20 21.12 5.03
N GLY A 145 -1.09 21.63 5.87
CA GLY A 145 -0.74 22.14 7.21
C GLY A 145 -0.20 21.07 8.17
N ASP A 146 -0.60 19.81 7.98
CA ASP A 146 -0.15 18.68 8.80
C ASP A 146 1.12 18.01 8.26
N ALA A 147 1.58 18.34 7.05
CA ALA A 147 2.73 17.68 6.42
C ALA A 147 3.99 17.65 7.30
N GLY A 148 4.23 18.66 8.13
CA GLY A 148 5.34 18.69 9.08
C GLY A 148 5.30 17.60 10.16
N LYS A 149 4.12 17.06 10.47
CA LYS A 149 3.94 15.94 11.43
C LYS A 149 4.27 14.58 10.80
N HIS A 150 4.29 14.50 9.47
CA HIS A 150 4.54 13.25 8.72
C HIS A 150 5.97 13.19 8.17
N LEU A 151 6.55 14.34 7.84
CA LEU A 151 7.92 14.47 7.33
C LEU A 151 8.91 14.60 8.49
N LEU A 152 9.27 13.47 9.09
CA LEU A 152 10.06 13.42 10.33
C LEU A 152 11.58 13.46 10.11
N PHE A 153 12.05 13.56 8.87
CA PHE A 153 13.47 13.76 8.57
C PHE A 153 13.83 15.25 8.48
N PRO A 154 15.08 15.64 8.75
CA PRO A 154 15.52 17.04 8.62
C PRO A 154 15.30 17.58 7.20
N HIS A 155 14.58 18.69 7.09
CA HIS A 155 14.32 19.36 5.81
C HIS A 155 14.05 20.86 5.99
N SER A 156 14.27 21.64 4.94
CA SER A 156 13.86 23.04 4.91
C SER A 156 12.39 23.17 4.56
N ARG A 157 11.62 23.90 5.37
CA ARG A 157 10.24 24.25 5.02
C ARG A 157 10.19 25.04 3.70
N ASN A 158 10.85 26.20 3.69
CA ASN A 158 10.71 27.17 2.62
C ASN A 158 11.44 26.76 1.33
N ARG A 159 12.57 26.05 1.45
CA ARG A 159 13.37 25.65 0.27
C ARG A 159 12.98 24.29 -0.31
N TRP A 160 12.24 23.47 0.43
CA TRP A 160 11.95 22.10 0.00
C TRP A 160 10.49 21.70 0.22
N ARG A 161 10.01 21.70 1.47
CA ARG A 161 8.65 21.18 1.77
C ARG A 161 7.56 21.91 1.00
N ASP A 162 7.61 23.24 0.99
CA ASP A 162 6.59 24.05 0.32
C ASP A 162 6.64 23.92 -1.21
N MET A 163 7.76 23.42 -1.77
CA MET A 163 7.92 23.12 -3.21
C MET A 163 7.37 21.75 -3.60
N VAL A 164 7.48 20.76 -2.70
CA VAL A 164 7.09 19.36 -3.00
C VAL A 164 5.71 19.00 -2.44
N VAL A 165 5.22 19.72 -1.43
CA VAL A 165 3.90 19.52 -0.83
C VAL A 165 2.92 20.58 -1.34
N VAL A 166 2.17 20.18 -2.37
CA VAL A 166 1.06 20.92 -2.94
C VAL A 166 -0.23 20.33 -2.40
N GLY A 167 -1.23 21.17 -2.17
CA GLY A 167 -2.55 20.70 -1.81
C GLY A 167 -3.60 21.76 -2.06
N ALA A 168 -4.52 21.48 -2.97
CA ALA A 168 -5.71 22.29 -3.22
C ALA A 168 -6.90 21.36 -3.49
N ARG A 169 -7.66 20.98 -2.45
CA ARG A 169 -8.88 20.18 -2.66
C ARG A 169 -9.92 20.23 -1.53
N ARG A 170 -11.17 19.99 -1.93
CA ARG A 170 -12.42 19.99 -1.13
C ARG A 170 -12.88 18.60 -0.66
N SER A 171 -12.35 17.49 -1.20
CA SER A 171 -12.76 16.10 -0.87
C SER A 171 -11.66 15.31 -0.13
N PRO A 172 -12.00 14.50 0.89
CA PRO A 172 -11.02 13.75 1.68
C PRO A 172 -10.38 12.56 0.96
N TYR A 173 -11.07 11.93 0.00
CA TYR A 173 -10.65 10.67 -0.62
C TYR A 173 -10.54 10.73 -2.15
N PHE A 174 -9.63 9.93 -2.70
CA PHE A 174 -9.47 9.56 -4.10
C PHE A 174 -9.93 8.13 -4.36
N ILE A 175 -9.72 7.24 -3.39
CA ILE A 175 -10.27 5.88 -3.34
C ILE A 175 -10.87 5.72 -1.94
N SER A 176 -12.06 5.13 -1.84
CA SER A 176 -12.66 4.78 -0.55
C SER A 176 -13.37 3.44 -0.61
N THR A 177 -13.50 2.79 0.54
CA THR A 177 -14.35 1.62 0.70
C THR A 177 -15.62 2.00 1.43
N GLU A 178 -16.78 1.56 0.94
CA GLU A 178 -18.06 1.68 1.64
C GLU A 178 -18.69 0.31 1.84
N GLY A 179 -19.49 0.17 2.90
CA GLY A 179 -20.14 -1.10 3.26
C GLY A 179 -19.19 -2.13 3.88
N HIS A 180 -19.75 -3.30 4.20
CA HIS A 180 -19.04 -4.41 4.82
C HIS A 180 -19.56 -5.75 4.27
N GLY A 181 -18.73 -6.80 4.36
CA GLY A 181 -19.09 -8.14 3.88
C GLY A 181 -19.44 -8.14 2.39
N GLU A 182 -20.58 -8.72 2.04
CA GLU A 182 -21.07 -8.80 0.65
C GLU A 182 -21.48 -7.45 0.05
N ALA A 183 -21.82 -6.46 0.89
CA ALA A 183 -22.19 -5.12 0.45
C ALA A 183 -20.97 -4.18 0.26
N ARG A 184 -19.75 -4.70 0.37
CA ARG A 184 -18.52 -3.90 0.24
C ARG A 184 -18.32 -3.43 -1.20
N VAL A 185 -18.11 -2.14 -1.38
CA VAL A 185 -17.83 -1.53 -2.68
C VAL A 185 -16.62 -0.59 -2.58
N ILE A 186 -15.70 -0.71 -3.55
CA ILE A 186 -14.60 0.24 -3.74
C ILE A 186 -15.08 1.35 -4.66
N LYS A 187 -14.98 2.61 -4.20
CA LYS A 187 -15.36 3.80 -4.96
C LYS A 187 -14.12 4.58 -5.38
N LEU A 188 -14.10 4.98 -6.65
CA LEU A 188 -13.12 5.89 -7.21
C LEU A 188 -13.69 7.32 -7.24
N HIS A 189 -12.94 8.29 -6.73
CA HIS A 189 -13.32 9.70 -6.70
C HIS A 189 -12.43 10.48 -7.66
N GLN A 190 -13.01 11.09 -8.70
CA GLN A 190 -12.25 11.89 -9.67
C GLN A 190 -11.51 13.02 -8.97
N ASP A 191 -10.21 13.24 -9.28
CA ASP A 191 -9.39 14.31 -8.69
C ASP A 191 -9.87 15.71 -9.13
N ARG A 192 -10.13 15.89 -10.42
CA ARG A 192 -10.67 17.12 -11.02
C ARG A 192 -11.76 16.79 -12.03
N SER A 193 -12.89 17.50 -11.97
CA SER A 193 -13.76 17.67 -13.14
C SER A 193 -13.08 18.71 -14.02
N LYS A 194 -12.65 18.34 -15.23
CA LYS A 194 -12.45 19.33 -16.28
C LYS A 194 -13.84 19.75 -16.74
N GLY A 195 -14.21 21.00 -16.45
CA GLY A 195 -15.17 21.74 -17.27
C GLY A 195 -14.51 22.17 -18.56
#